data_AF-A0A816BD28-F1
#
_entry.id   AF-A0A816BD28-F1
#
_cell.length_a   1.000
_cell.length_b   1.000
_cell.length_c   1.000
_cell.angle_alpha   90.00
_cell.angle_beta   90.00
_cell.angle_gamma   90.00
#
_symmetry.space_group_name_H-M   'P 1'
#
loop_
_entity.id
_entity.type
_entity.pdbx_description
1 polymer ?
#
loop_
_entity_poly.entity_id
_entity_poly.type
_entity_poly.pdbx_seq_one_letter_code
_entity_poly.pdbx_strand_id
1 'polypeptide(L)'
;MKTYGLCIITILLVCVYANQWNYGHLGPDIWSEYYPLCAGKSQSPINILTACTLYRDIKPFQFISAHATKNYFTVKNNGHTIISIINNAYEQLSIQLRGGGLNGTFDFVNFHLHWGENHKSGSEHQINGIKYAGEIHFVYKNHLTSQMAVLALFMQSYVDHTKIISDNNDQTRDEWQRYFDMTRLLKFENDSVLLDLNVTSLMGENLQDFWRYEGSLTTPPCTEGIIWTIFTQPIIFIEEQLKLLRDNVFFEDYRGPQPLYNRIVYRNFLRETLSAIPDYNRLMYRVLRFIPFFFLVIHAAHEHDWDYGENGPDVWYERYPKCAGQLQSPINILTACTTHKNFTPFTFGAGYNKEHNFTIKNNGHTIIGTFNNEASLSALRFTGGDIKGTFEFVNFHLHWGENHRSGSEHEVNGIKYPGEIHFVYANPSTNQTAVLAIFMQSIFLQNETDPSPVHLLDEETRREWRRFFDLAQTLKIEDNSTVVNLSLSLLMGDNLQDFWRYEGSLTTPPCTEGVIWTIFKEPIFFVESEFSSFRQNIYFEDHRLPQPLYTRDIYRNFFNETLSSISDYQCCPKKYANSSMNGVISSFNK
;
A
#
# COMPACT_ATOMS: atom_id res chain seq x y z
N MET A 1 25.68 46.17 -66.65
CA MET A 1 24.86 45.01 -67.05
C MET A 1 24.99 43.97 -65.96
N LYS A 2 23.92 43.76 -65.19
CA LYS A 2 23.91 42.93 -63.99
C LYS A 2 23.73 41.46 -64.39
N THR A 3 24.63 40.61 -63.91
CA THR A 3 24.55 39.15 -63.96
C THR A 3 23.51 38.66 -62.95
N TYR A 4 22.52 37.91 -63.44
CA TYR A 4 21.52 37.23 -62.61
C TYR A 4 22.10 35.88 -62.16
N GLY A 5 22.36 35.74 -60.86
CA GLY A 5 22.63 34.45 -60.23
C GLY A 5 21.32 33.74 -59.93
N LEU A 6 21.10 32.57 -60.53
CA LEU A 6 20.05 31.64 -60.16
C LEU A 6 20.28 31.17 -58.71
N CYS A 7 19.36 31.50 -57.80
CA CYS A 7 19.29 30.89 -56.48
C CYS A 7 18.20 29.81 -56.54
N ILE A 8 18.60 28.54 -56.60
CA ILE A 8 17.70 27.40 -56.48
C ILE A 8 17.28 27.32 -55.01
N ILE A 9 16.04 27.72 -54.71
CA ILE A 9 15.41 27.50 -53.41
C ILE A 9 14.82 26.09 -53.45
N THR A 10 15.54 25.12 -52.90
CA THR A 10 14.99 23.81 -52.54
C THR A 10 14.07 24.02 -51.34
N ILE A 11 12.76 24.08 -51.59
CA ILE A 11 11.74 23.95 -50.54
C ILE A 11 11.77 22.49 -50.08
N LEU A 12 12.50 22.22 -49.00
CA LEU A 12 12.33 21.01 -48.21
C LEU A 12 10.94 21.09 -47.55
N LEU A 13 9.95 20.47 -48.18
CA LEU A 13 8.74 20.05 -47.49
C LEU A 13 9.18 19.06 -46.39
N VAL A 14 9.40 19.57 -45.18
CA VAL A 14 9.42 18.71 -44.00
C VAL A 14 7.95 18.35 -43.75
N CYS A 15 7.52 17.23 -44.32
CA CYS A 15 6.35 16.52 -43.83
C CYS A 15 6.63 16.16 -42.37
N VAL A 16 6.10 16.96 -41.44
CA VAL A 16 5.97 16.54 -40.05
C VAL A 16 4.89 15.46 -40.05
N TYR A 17 5.31 14.21 -40.26
CA TYR A 17 4.47 13.08 -39.91
C TYR A 17 4.17 13.21 -38.42
N ALA A 18 2.90 13.42 -38.07
CA ALA A 18 2.47 13.16 -36.71
C ALA A 18 2.75 11.67 -36.46
N ASN A 19 3.82 11.38 -35.71
CA ASN A 19 4.28 10.00 -35.49
C ASN A 19 3.13 9.20 -34.87
N GLN A 20 2.56 8.24 -35.58
CA GLN A 20 1.48 7.42 -35.02
C GLN A 20 2.00 6.68 -33.77
N TRP A 21 1.18 6.58 -32.72
CA TRP A 21 1.48 5.81 -31.51
C TRP A 21 0.36 4.79 -31.26
N ASN A 22 0.62 3.75 -30.47
CA ASN A 22 -0.39 2.80 -30.01
C ASN A 22 0.05 2.17 -28.68
N TYR A 23 -0.71 1.20 -28.17
CA TYR A 23 -0.35 0.43 -26.96
C TYR A 23 0.35 -0.91 -27.26
N GLY A 24 0.55 -1.25 -28.54
CA GLY A 24 1.22 -2.48 -28.99
C GLY A 24 2.66 -2.23 -29.45
N HIS A 25 2.91 -2.42 -30.76
CA HIS A 25 4.26 -2.34 -31.34
C HIS A 25 4.91 -0.94 -31.28
N LEU A 26 4.12 0.13 -31.17
CA LEU A 26 4.60 1.49 -30.86
C LEU A 26 4.16 1.89 -29.46
N GLY A 27 4.29 0.95 -28.53
CA GLY A 27 3.81 1.01 -27.15
C GLY A 27 4.55 1.99 -26.23
N PRO A 28 4.07 2.15 -24.99
CA PRO A 28 4.62 3.07 -24.00
C PRO A 28 6.13 3.01 -23.79
N ASP A 29 6.73 1.83 -23.92
CA ASP A 29 8.16 1.60 -23.69
C ASP A 29 9.06 2.38 -24.66
N ILE A 30 8.56 2.68 -25.87
CA ILE A 30 9.32 3.39 -26.90
C ILE A 30 8.78 4.79 -27.20
N TRP A 31 7.71 5.23 -26.53
CA TRP A 31 7.13 6.56 -26.79
C TRP A 31 8.16 7.68 -26.62
N SER A 32 9.10 7.55 -25.68
CA SER A 32 10.15 8.54 -25.44
C SER A 32 11.08 8.79 -26.64
N GLU A 33 11.21 7.84 -27.56
CA GLU A 33 12.03 7.98 -28.77
C GLU A 33 11.40 8.95 -29.77
N TYR A 34 10.07 8.97 -29.83
CA TYR A 34 9.29 9.78 -30.79
C TYR A 34 8.65 11.01 -30.15
N TYR A 35 8.44 10.95 -28.84
CA TYR A 35 7.82 11.97 -27.99
C TYR A 35 8.71 12.21 -26.78
N PRO A 36 9.72 13.10 -26.90
CA PRO A 36 10.75 13.27 -25.86
C PRO A 36 10.22 13.61 -24.46
N LEU A 37 9.05 14.28 -24.40
CA LEU A 37 8.38 14.61 -23.13
C LEU A 37 7.93 13.36 -22.36
N CYS A 38 7.74 12.20 -23.01
CA CYS A 38 7.42 10.94 -22.35
C CYS A 38 8.57 10.40 -21.49
N ALA A 39 9.81 10.90 -21.65
CA ALA A 39 10.96 10.62 -20.76
C ALA A 39 11.06 11.58 -19.56
N GLY A 40 10.04 12.40 -19.34
CA GLY A 40 10.00 13.34 -18.23
C GLY A 40 10.06 12.67 -16.84
N LYS A 41 10.25 13.47 -15.78
CA LYS A 41 10.39 12.98 -14.39
C LYS A 41 9.14 13.21 -13.53
N SER A 42 8.11 13.79 -14.11
CA SER A 42 6.80 13.99 -13.50
C SER A 42 5.72 13.29 -14.31
N GLN A 43 6.00 12.07 -14.75
CA GLN A 43 5.12 11.30 -15.62
C GLN A 43 3.99 10.60 -14.85
N SER A 44 2.89 10.33 -15.54
CA SER A 44 1.72 9.58 -15.06
C SER A 44 1.46 8.37 -15.96
N PRO A 45 0.80 7.32 -15.46
CA PRO A 45 0.25 7.16 -14.11
C PRO A 45 1.33 6.84 -13.06
N ILE A 46 0.95 6.66 -11.79
CA ILE A 46 1.87 6.22 -10.71
C ILE A 46 1.25 5.09 -9.89
N ASN A 47 2.10 4.35 -9.18
CA ASN A 47 1.65 3.52 -8.06
C ASN A 47 1.55 4.37 -6.78
N ILE A 48 0.35 4.51 -6.25
CA ILE A 48 0.07 5.21 -5.00
C ILE A 48 0.38 4.27 -3.85
N LEU A 49 1.53 4.49 -3.23
CA LEU A 49 1.91 3.82 -1.99
C LEU A 49 1.25 4.54 -0.81
N THR A 50 0.14 4.01 -0.30
CA THR A 50 -0.68 4.69 0.73
C THR A 50 0.12 5.00 2.00
N ALA A 51 1.10 4.15 2.31
CA ALA A 51 2.09 4.32 3.38
C ALA A 51 2.91 5.62 3.27
N CYS A 52 3.15 6.10 2.04
CA CYS A 52 4.02 7.23 1.73
C CYS A 52 3.25 8.52 1.35
N THR A 53 1.93 8.51 1.51
CA THR A 53 1.09 9.68 1.25
C THR A 53 1.08 10.65 2.43
N LEU A 54 1.16 11.95 2.15
CA LEU A 54 1.11 12.98 3.17
C LEU A 54 -0.30 13.53 3.33
N TYR A 55 -0.82 13.55 4.56
CA TYR A 55 -2.09 14.20 4.84
C TYR A 55 -1.99 15.72 4.60
N ARG A 56 -3.00 16.26 3.93
CA ARG A 56 -3.27 17.70 3.85
C ARG A 56 -4.77 17.91 3.96
N ASP A 57 -5.20 18.90 4.74
CA ASP A 57 -6.61 19.31 4.78
C ASP A 57 -6.99 20.01 3.47
N ILE A 58 -7.32 19.21 2.45
CA ILE A 58 -7.79 19.69 1.15
C ILE A 58 -9.30 19.52 1.12
N LYS A 59 -10.03 20.64 1.07
CA LYS A 59 -11.49 20.61 1.01
C LYS A 59 -11.99 19.93 -0.28
N PRO A 60 -13.13 19.23 -0.24
CA PRO A 60 -13.73 18.57 -1.40
C PRO A 60 -14.00 19.51 -2.59
N PHE A 61 -14.31 18.91 -3.75
CA PHE A 61 -14.72 19.66 -4.93
C PHE A 61 -16.11 20.27 -4.77
N GLN A 62 -16.29 21.40 -5.45
CA GLN A 62 -17.58 22.05 -5.65
C GLN A 62 -17.89 21.98 -7.15
N PHE A 63 -18.86 21.14 -7.51
CA PHE A 63 -19.36 21.03 -8.87
C PHE A 63 -20.41 22.13 -9.08
N ILE A 64 -20.13 23.05 -10.01
CA ILE A 64 -20.96 24.24 -10.26
C ILE A 64 -22.08 23.93 -11.27
N SER A 65 -22.10 22.73 -11.83
CA SER A 65 -23.23 22.22 -12.61
C SER A 65 -24.44 21.96 -11.71
N ALA A 66 -25.64 22.33 -12.14
CA ALA A 66 -26.87 21.82 -11.52
C ALA A 66 -26.83 20.28 -11.57
N HIS A 67 -26.78 19.62 -10.41
CA HIS A 67 -26.57 18.18 -10.20
C HIS A 67 -27.55 17.24 -10.97
N ALA A 68 -28.50 17.77 -11.75
CA ALA A 68 -29.53 17.06 -12.49
C ALA A 68 -29.53 17.32 -14.01
N THR A 69 -28.48 17.92 -14.58
CA THR A 69 -28.50 18.39 -15.97
C THR A 69 -27.74 17.50 -16.93
N LYS A 70 -28.39 17.14 -18.04
CA LYS A 70 -27.79 16.34 -19.12
C LYS A 70 -27.23 17.25 -20.20
N ASN A 71 -26.05 16.89 -20.71
CA ASN A 71 -25.44 17.50 -21.88
C ASN A 71 -25.35 16.46 -22.99
N TYR A 72 -25.31 16.90 -24.25
CA TYR A 72 -25.13 15.99 -25.38
C TYR A 72 -23.64 15.74 -25.63
N PHE A 73 -23.26 14.48 -25.70
CA PHE A 73 -21.89 14.03 -25.94
C PHE A 73 -21.79 13.29 -27.26
N THR A 74 -20.71 13.56 -27.98
CA THR A 74 -20.22 12.64 -29.02
C THR A 74 -19.33 11.62 -28.33
N VAL A 75 -19.83 10.41 -28.17
CA VAL A 75 -19.07 9.26 -27.66
C VAL A 75 -18.46 8.55 -28.86
N LYS A 76 -17.14 8.42 -28.90
CA LYS A 76 -16.43 7.89 -30.08
C LYS A 76 -15.31 6.94 -29.69
N ASN A 77 -15.09 5.95 -30.54
CA ASN A 77 -13.84 5.21 -30.57
C ASN A 77 -12.82 6.04 -31.35
N ASN A 78 -11.77 6.53 -30.69
CA ASN A 78 -10.71 7.32 -31.35
C ASN A 78 -9.48 6.48 -31.75
N GLY A 79 -9.59 5.15 -31.72
CA GLY A 79 -8.49 4.22 -31.99
C GLY A 79 -7.59 3.94 -30.79
N HIS A 80 -7.79 4.65 -29.67
CA HIS A 80 -6.97 4.54 -28.46
C HIS A 80 -7.78 4.42 -27.17
N THR A 81 -9.03 4.88 -27.15
CA THR A 81 -9.97 4.78 -26.02
C THR A 81 -11.41 5.02 -26.54
N ILE A 82 -12.42 4.76 -25.71
CA ILE A 82 -13.75 5.38 -25.88
C ILE A 82 -13.74 6.75 -25.19
N ILE A 83 -13.75 7.81 -25.99
CA ILE A 83 -13.74 9.20 -25.52
C ILE A 83 -15.09 9.87 -25.74
N SER A 84 -15.53 10.63 -24.75
CA SER A 84 -16.80 11.35 -24.71
C SER A 84 -16.56 12.85 -24.63
N ILE A 85 -16.95 13.58 -25.67
CA ILE A 85 -16.71 15.02 -25.82
C ILE A 85 -18.05 15.75 -25.91
N ILE A 86 -18.18 16.88 -25.21
CA ILE A 86 -19.37 17.74 -25.30
C ILE A 86 -19.62 18.13 -26.77
N ASN A 87 -20.85 17.95 -27.24
CA ASN A 87 -21.25 18.25 -28.61
C ASN A 87 -21.78 19.69 -28.72
N ASN A 88 -20.93 20.59 -29.19
CA ASN A 88 -21.27 22.02 -29.33
C ASN A 88 -22.36 22.34 -30.38
N ALA A 89 -22.90 21.34 -31.11
CA ALA A 89 -24.03 21.53 -32.01
C ALA A 89 -25.38 21.69 -31.28
N TYR A 90 -25.44 21.34 -29.99
CA TYR A 90 -26.61 21.52 -29.14
C TYR A 90 -26.32 22.57 -28.07
N GLU A 91 -27.36 23.17 -27.51
CA GLU A 91 -27.22 24.05 -26.35
C GLU A 91 -26.69 23.25 -25.16
N GLN A 92 -25.58 23.70 -24.58
CA GLN A 92 -24.89 22.99 -23.51
C GLN A 92 -24.87 23.83 -22.24
N LEU A 93 -25.00 23.14 -21.12
CA LEU A 93 -24.81 23.71 -19.79
C LEU A 93 -23.35 23.58 -19.41
N SER A 94 -22.80 24.65 -18.82
CA SER A 94 -21.42 24.67 -18.35
C SER A 94 -21.20 23.62 -17.25
N ILE A 95 -20.28 22.69 -17.48
CA ILE A 95 -19.81 21.76 -16.46
C ILE A 95 -18.50 22.33 -15.92
N GLN A 96 -18.56 22.90 -14.71
CA GLN A 96 -17.43 23.56 -14.07
C GLN A 96 -17.16 22.97 -12.69
N LEU A 97 -15.88 22.94 -12.30
CA LEU A 97 -15.46 22.60 -10.95
C LEU A 97 -14.63 23.71 -10.31
N ARG A 98 -14.73 23.79 -8.98
CA ARG A 98 -13.85 24.55 -8.07
C ARG A 98 -13.53 23.70 -6.84
N GLY A 99 -12.70 24.20 -5.95
CA GLY A 99 -12.35 23.48 -4.72
C GLY A 99 -11.38 22.34 -4.99
N GLY A 100 -11.36 21.33 -4.12
CA GLY A 100 -10.41 20.22 -4.24
C GLY A 100 -8.95 20.67 -4.14
N GLY A 101 -8.66 21.85 -3.58
CA GLY A 101 -7.31 22.44 -3.57
C GLY A 101 -6.81 22.96 -4.93
N LEU A 102 -7.69 23.08 -5.93
CA LEU A 102 -7.36 23.69 -7.22
C LEU A 102 -7.49 25.21 -7.15
N ASN A 103 -6.62 25.92 -7.87
CA ASN A 103 -6.64 27.37 -7.94
C ASN A 103 -7.49 27.86 -9.13
N GLY A 104 -8.66 28.42 -8.85
CA GLY A 104 -9.57 28.97 -9.85
C GLY A 104 -10.68 28.01 -10.29
N THR A 105 -11.27 28.29 -11.45
CA THR A 105 -12.39 27.52 -12.03
C THR A 105 -11.88 26.70 -13.20
N PHE A 106 -12.31 25.45 -13.26
CA PHE A 106 -11.92 24.50 -14.29
C PHE A 106 -13.15 24.07 -15.09
N ASP A 107 -13.08 24.22 -16.40
CA ASP A 107 -14.10 23.84 -17.37
C ASP A 107 -13.87 22.39 -17.81
N PHE A 108 -14.95 21.61 -17.88
CA PHE A 108 -14.90 20.23 -18.38
C PHE A 108 -14.49 20.19 -19.86
N VAL A 109 -13.68 19.20 -20.23
CA VAL A 109 -13.18 19.01 -21.60
C VAL A 109 -13.73 17.72 -22.22
N ASN A 110 -13.45 16.58 -21.58
CA ASN A 110 -13.88 15.26 -22.03
C ASN A 110 -13.81 14.27 -20.86
N PHE A 111 -14.38 13.10 -21.05
CA PHE A 111 -13.99 11.94 -20.26
C PHE A 111 -13.69 10.75 -21.16
N HIS A 112 -12.85 9.84 -20.70
CA HIS A 112 -12.48 8.63 -21.42
C HIS A 112 -12.16 7.49 -20.44
N LEU A 113 -12.10 6.27 -20.96
CA LEU A 113 -11.94 5.05 -20.17
C LEU A 113 -10.63 4.36 -20.55
N HIS A 114 -10.03 3.69 -19.58
CA HIS A 114 -8.94 2.74 -19.77
C HIS A 114 -9.35 1.39 -19.20
N TRP A 115 -9.05 0.30 -19.88
CA TRP A 115 -9.37 -1.06 -19.47
C TRP A 115 -8.27 -2.02 -19.91
N GLY A 116 -8.29 -3.21 -19.30
CA GLY A 116 -7.39 -4.30 -19.65
C GLY A 116 -8.14 -5.59 -19.82
N GLU A 117 -7.38 -6.68 -19.90
CA GLU A 117 -7.86 -8.02 -20.25
C GLU A 117 -8.93 -8.57 -19.30
N ASN A 118 -8.88 -8.22 -18.00
CA ASN A 118 -9.72 -8.88 -17.00
C ASN A 118 -10.03 -7.99 -15.79
N HIS A 119 -10.88 -8.48 -14.90
CA HIS A 119 -11.32 -7.79 -13.69
C HIS A 119 -10.21 -7.40 -12.67
N LYS A 120 -8.95 -7.81 -12.88
CA LYS A 120 -7.80 -7.51 -12.01
C LYS A 120 -6.73 -6.66 -12.68
N SER A 121 -6.89 -6.30 -13.96
CA SER A 121 -5.90 -5.52 -14.69
C SER A 121 -6.56 -4.64 -15.75
N GLY A 122 -6.25 -3.35 -15.72
CA GLY A 122 -6.76 -2.38 -16.68
C GLY A 122 -6.66 -0.94 -16.24
N SER A 123 -6.56 -0.68 -14.93
CA SER A 123 -6.29 0.67 -14.45
C SER A 123 -4.87 1.14 -14.81
N GLU A 124 -4.74 2.43 -15.07
CA GLU A 124 -3.46 3.09 -15.30
C GLU A 124 -2.71 3.23 -13.96
N HIS A 125 -3.38 3.79 -12.95
CA HIS A 125 -2.88 3.89 -11.59
C HIS A 125 -2.95 2.54 -10.84
N GLN A 126 -2.15 2.46 -9.78
CA GLN A 126 -2.16 1.36 -8.83
C GLN A 126 -2.27 1.90 -7.41
N ILE A 127 -2.82 1.09 -6.50
CA ILE A 127 -2.76 1.33 -5.06
C ILE A 127 -1.95 0.20 -4.44
N ASN A 128 -0.81 0.51 -3.82
CA ASN A 128 0.08 -0.49 -3.21
C ASN A 128 0.43 -1.65 -4.18
N GLY A 129 0.58 -1.35 -5.48
CA GLY A 129 0.86 -2.32 -6.53
C GLY A 129 -0.37 -3.06 -7.08
N ILE A 130 -1.56 -2.85 -6.52
CA ILE A 130 -2.81 -3.47 -6.97
C ILE A 130 -3.44 -2.63 -8.08
N LYS A 131 -3.85 -3.30 -9.17
CA LYS A 131 -4.63 -2.73 -10.27
C LYS A 131 -6.12 -3.03 -10.13
N TYR A 132 -6.93 -2.21 -10.76
CA TYR A 132 -8.36 -2.40 -10.96
C TYR A 132 -8.66 -2.87 -12.39
N ALA A 133 -9.91 -3.24 -12.66
CA ALA A 133 -10.36 -3.71 -13.97
C ALA A 133 -10.24 -2.64 -15.08
N GLY A 134 -10.19 -1.36 -14.67
CA GLY A 134 -10.02 -0.21 -15.53
C GLY A 134 -9.99 1.10 -14.74
N GLU A 135 -9.95 2.22 -15.44
CA GLU A 135 -9.92 3.57 -14.86
C GLU A 135 -10.64 4.58 -15.77
N ILE A 136 -11.36 5.53 -15.19
CA ILE A 136 -12.09 6.58 -15.91
C ILE A 136 -11.41 7.92 -15.62
N HIS A 137 -11.13 8.69 -16.67
CA HIS A 137 -10.55 10.02 -16.56
C HIS A 137 -11.55 11.09 -16.97
N PHE A 138 -11.89 11.99 -16.05
CA PHE A 138 -12.64 13.22 -16.34
C PHE A 138 -11.66 14.39 -16.41
N VAL A 139 -11.52 14.96 -17.60
CA VAL A 139 -10.51 15.96 -17.93
C VAL A 139 -11.10 17.35 -17.85
N TYR A 140 -10.42 18.23 -17.14
CA TYR A 140 -10.78 19.62 -16.97
C TYR A 140 -9.62 20.56 -17.29
N LYS A 141 -9.96 21.79 -17.67
CA LYS A 141 -9.00 22.85 -18.01
C LYS A 141 -9.35 24.14 -17.29
N ASN A 142 -8.37 24.75 -16.65
CA ASN A 142 -8.53 26.04 -15.99
C ASN A 142 -8.91 27.11 -17.02
N HIS A 143 -9.98 27.84 -16.73
CA HIS A 143 -10.55 28.84 -17.62
C HIS A 143 -9.54 29.97 -17.97
N LEU A 144 -8.67 30.33 -17.03
CA LEU A 144 -7.75 31.47 -17.15
C LEU A 144 -6.32 31.04 -17.50
N THR A 145 -5.81 30.00 -16.84
CA THR A 145 -4.39 29.62 -16.93
C THR A 145 -4.14 28.51 -17.94
N SER A 146 -5.20 27.87 -18.46
CA SER A 146 -5.11 26.64 -19.27
C SER A 146 -4.45 25.44 -18.56
N GLN A 147 -4.19 25.51 -17.25
CA GLN A 147 -3.71 24.37 -16.46
C GLN A 147 -4.74 23.23 -16.50
N MET A 148 -4.28 22.00 -16.67
CA MET A 148 -5.16 20.84 -16.74
C MET A 148 -5.28 20.16 -15.37
N ALA A 149 -6.48 19.66 -15.08
CA ALA A 149 -6.74 18.78 -13.95
C ALA A 149 -7.48 17.54 -14.43
N VAL A 150 -7.12 16.37 -13.88
CA VAL A 150 -7.79 15.11 -14.19
C VAL A 150 -8.32 14.51 -12.90
N LEU A 151 -9.62 14.21 -12.90
CA LEU A 151 -10.29 13.44 -11.87
C LEU A 151 -10.38 11.99 -12.35
N ALA A 152 -9.83 11.07 -11.57
CA ALA A 152 -9.73 9.66 -11.90
C ALA A 152 -10.51 8.78 -10.93
N LEU A 153 -11.23 7.82 -11.48
CA LEU A 153 -12.05 6.85 -10.75
C LEU A 153 -11.68 5.44 -11.21
N PHE A 154 -11.37 4.54 -10.28
CA PHE A 154 -11.13 3.13 -10.62
C PHE A 154 -12.43 2.43 -11.03
N MET A 155 -12.34 1.50 -11.99
CA MET A 155 -13.41 0.59 -12.36
C MET A 155 -13.17 -0.76 -11.69
N GLN A 156 -14.00 -1.12 -10.71
CA GLN A 156 -13.95 -2.43 -10.06
C GLN A 156 -14.98 -3.37 -10.70
N SER A 157 -14.60 -4.63 -10.90
CA SER A 157 -15.53 -5.65 -11.39
C SER A 157 -15.38 -6.98 -10.64
N TYR A 158 -16.41 -7.82 -10.71
CA TYR A 158 -16.53 -9.10 -10.03
C TYR A 158 -17.09 -10.15 -10.97
N VAL A 159 -16.55 -11.37 -10.92
CA VAL A 159 -16.96 -12.51 -11.76
C VAL A 159 -18.18 -13.24 -11.21
N ASP A 160 -18.45 -13.12 -9.91
CA ASP A 160 -19.55 -13.81 -9.24
C ASP A 160 -20.82 -12.94 -9.22
N HIS A 161 -21.82 -13.35 -10.00
CA HIS A 161 -23.12 -12.68 -10.12
C HIS A 161 -23.98 -12.77 -8.85
N THR A 162 -23.66 -13.67 -7.92
CA THR A 162 -24.42 -13.85 -6.67
C THR A 162 -24.02 -12.85 -5.59
N LYS A 163 -22.86 -12.19 -5.74
CA LYS A 163 -22.55 -10.92 -5.10
C LYS A 163 -23.31 -9.83 -5.86
N ILE A 164 -24.61 -9.71 -5.61
CA ILE A 164 -25.41 -8.56 -6.07
C ILE A 164 -24.90 -7.36 -5.27
N ILE A 165 -23.93 -6.63 -5.83
CA ILE A 165 -23.27 -5.51 -5.17
C ILE A 165 -24.05 -4.24 -5.51
N SER A 166 -24.72 -3.67 -4.51
CA SER A 166 -25.48 -2.42 -4.59
C SER A 166 -24.71 -1.22 -4.02
N ASP A 167 -23.45 -1.03 -4.43
CA ASP A 167 -22.63 0.08 -3.90
C ASP A 167 -22.74 1.36 -4.75
N ASN A 168 -23.14 1.24 -6.03
CA ASN A 168 -23.50 2.41 -6.83
C ASN A 168 -24.98 2.78 -6.55
N ASN A 169 -25.27 4.08 -6.45
CA ASN A 169 -26.67 4.53 -6.45
C ASN A 169 -27.34 4.23 -7.80
N ASP A 170 -28.68 4.18 -7.79
CA ASP A 170 -29.50 3.83 -8.95
C ASP A 170 -29.20 4.72 -10.16
N GLN A 171 -29.01 6.03 -9.95
CA GLN A 171 -28.76 6.99 -11.02
C GLN A 171 -27.42 6.74 -11.72
N THR A 172 -26.37 6.46 -10.96
CA THR A 172 -25.03 6.14 -11.47
C THR A 172 -25.06 4.85 -12.29
N ARG A 173 -25.71 3.81 -11.74
CA ARG A 173 -25.86 2.52 -12.41
C ARG A 173 -26.60 2.66 -13.73
N ASP A 174 -27.74 3.35 -13.73
CA ASP A 174 -28.58 3.48 -14.92
C ASP A 174 -27.89 4.33 -16.01
N GLU A 175 -27.15 5.36 -15.61
CA GLU A 175 -26.37 6.20 -16.53
C GLU A 175 -25.26 5.40 -17.23
N TRP A 176 -24.50 4.62 -16.45
CA TRP A 176 -23.47 3.73 -17.00
C TRP A 176 -24.07 2.60 -17.85
N GLN A 177 -25.21 2.04 -17.48
CA GLN A 177 -25.87 1.02 -18.28
C GLN A 177 -26.20 1.56 -19.68
N ARG A 178 -26.79 2.76 -19.78
CA ARG A 178 -27.04 3.42 -21.07
C ARG A 178 -25.76 3.66 -21.85
N TYR A 179 -24.69 4.08 -21.17
CA TYR A 179 -23.39 4.29 -21.80
C TYR A 179 -22.85 3.01 -22.43
N PHE A 180 -22.75 1.92 -21.65
CA PHE A 180 -22.20 0.64 -22.09
C PHE A 180 -23.04 -0.01 -23.19
N ASP A 181 -24.37 0.12 -23.16
CA ASP A 181 -25.21 -0.40 -24.25
C ASP A 181 -24.88 0.24 -25.61
N MET A 182 -24.51 1.51 -25.61
CA MET A 182 -24.11 2.24 -26.82
C MET A 182 -22.69 1.91 -27.28
N THR A 183 -21.79 1.46 -26.40
CA THR A 183 -20.41 1.08 -26.79
C THR A 183 -20.35 -0.08 -27.78
N ARG A 184 -21.42 -0.89 -27.86
CA ARG A 184 -21.55 -1.99 -28.85
C ARG A 184 -21.51 -1.53 -30.31
N LEU A 185 -21.79 -0.24 -30.54
CA LEU A 185 -21.77 0.40 -31.86
C LEU A 185 -20.41 1.05 -32.18
N LEU A 186 -19.45 1.03 -31.27
CA LEU A 186 -18.18 1.75 -31.37
C LEU A 186 -17.00 0.83 -31.70
N LYS A 187 -17.21 -0.11 -32.63
CA LYS A 187 -16.28 -1.22 -32.86
C LYS A 187 -15.00 -0.79 -33.58
N PHE A 188 -15.13 0.13 -34.52
CA PHE A 188 -14.04 0.57 -35.37
C PHE A 188 -13.62 2.00 -35.03
N GLU A 189 -12.36 2.31 -35.33
CA GLU A 189 -11.84 3.67 -35.19
C GLU A 189 -12.72 4.66 -35.96
N ASN A 190 -13.07 5.78 -35.31
CA ASN A 190 -13.98 6.82 -35.77
C ASN A 190 -15.48 6.49 -35.73
N ASP A 191 -15.89 5.29 -35.30
CA ASP A 191 -17.28 5.06 -34.92
C ASP A 191 -17.68 6.03 -33.81
N SER A 192 -18.87 6.60 -33.91
CA SER A 192 -19.38 7.57 -32.94
C SER A 192 -20.89 7.50 -32.78
N VAL A 193 -21.35 7.84 -31.59
CA VAL A 193 -22.77 7.92 -31.22
C VAL A 193 -23.03 9.19 -30.44
N LEU A 194 -24.23 9.75 -30.59
CA LEU A 194 -24.70 10.87 -29.79
C LEU A 194 -25.44 10.35 -28.57
N LEU A 195 -25.08 10.81 -27.38
CA LEU A 195 -25.73 10.40 -26.13
C LEU A 195 -25.90 11.59 -25.18
N ASP A 196 -27.07 11.70 -24.55
CA ASP A 196 -27.32 12.66 -23.48
C ASP A 196 -26.86 12.07 -22.13
N LEU A 197 -25.84 12.67 -21.53
CA LEU A 197 -25.21 12.17 -20.31
C LEU A 197 -25.23 13.19 -19.18
N ASN A 198 -25.44 12.71 -17.96
CA ASN A 198 -25.17 13.44 -16.72
C ASN A 198 -23.80 13.02 -16.17
N VAL A 199 -22.80 13.89 -16.39
CA VAL A 199 -21.41 13.63 -15.97
C VAL A 199 -21.28 13.48 -14.45
N THR A 200 -22.04 14.24 -13.67
CA THR A 200 -22.01 14.13 -12.21
C THR A 200 -22.54 12.78 -11.75
N SER A 201 -23.56 12.24 -12.42
CA SER A 201 -24.04 10.87 -12.15
C SER A 201 -23.01 9.82 -12.53
N LEU A 202 -22.26 10.01 -13.62
CA LEU A 202 -21.21 9.07 -14.02
C LEU A 202 -20.06 9.00 -12.99
N MET A 203 -19.79 10.09 -12.26
CA MET A 203 -18.76 10.12 -11.22
C MET A 203 -19.16 9.45 -9.90
N GLY A 204 -20.45 9.19 -9.68
CA GLY A 204 -20.97 8.70 -8.38
C GLY A 204 -21.02 9.77 -7.28
N GLU A 205 -21.34 9.36 -6.05
CA GLU A 205 -21.57 10.27 -4.91
C GLU A 205 -20.36 10.43 -3.98
N ASN A 206 -19.44 9.46 -3.97
CA ASN A 206 -18.34 9.39 -3.00
C ASN A 206 -17.07 10.11 -3.49
N LEU A 207 -17.18 11.41 -3.71
CA LEU A 207 -16.09 12.27 -4.22
C LEU A 207 -15.42 13.12 -3.11
N GLN A 208 -15.46 12.62 -1.87
CA GLN A 208 -14.90 13.32 -0.71
C GLN A 208 -13.42 13.00 -0.52
N ASP A 209 -13.04 11.74 -0.69
CA ASP A 209 -11.75 11.22 -0.31
C ASP A 209 -10.91 10.90 -1.55
N PHE A 210 -9.71 11.47 -1.61
CA PHE A 210 -8.83 11.32 -2.77
C PHE A 210 -7.35 11.50 -2.44
N TRP A 211 -6.54 10.94 -3.33
CA TRP A 211 -5.12 11.27 -3.46
C TRP A 211 -4.90 12.37 -4.49
N ARG A 212 -3.86 13.16 -4.29
CA ARG A 212 -3.49 14.31 -5.14
C ARG A 212 -2.00 14.32 -5.43
N TYR A 213 -1.63 14.45 -6.70
CA TYR A 213 -0.25 14.71 -7.11
C TYR A 213 -0.17 15.48 -8.43
N GLU A 214 1.01 15.98 -8.78
CA GLU A 214 1.29 16.61 -10.08
C GLU A 214 1.99 15.60 -11.01
N GLY A 215 1.47 15.47 -12.22
CA GLY A 215 1.86 14.42 -13.16
C GLY A 215 1.84 14.88 -14.61
N SER A 216 1.59 13.95 -15.52
CA SER A 216 1.56 14.18 -16.96
C SER A 216 0.26 13.68 -17.59
N LEU A 217 0.09 13.94 -18.89
CA LEU A 217 -0.79 13.12 -19.72
C LEU A 217 -0.24 11.69 -19.75
N THR A 218 -1.12 10.70 -19.72
CA THR A 218 -0.78 9.27 -19.79
C THR A 218 -0.65 8.75 -21.22
N THR A 219 -0.85 9.63 -22.21
CA THR A 219 -0.68 9.37 -23.63
C THR A 219 0.21 10.43 -24.27
N PRO A 220 0.86 10.15 -25.41
CA PRO A 220 1.65 11.13 -26.14
C PRO A 220 0.86 12.42 -26.42
N PRO A 221 1.49 13.60 -26.24
CA PRO A 221 2.92 13.82 -26.04
C PRO A 221 3.39 13.76 -24.58
N CYS A 222 2.62 13.21 -23.63
CA CYS A 222 3.02 13.03 -22.24
C CYS A 222 3.41 14.32 -21.50
N THR A 223 2.77 15.44 -21.85
CA THR A 223 3.05 16.75 -21.26
C THR A 223 2.85 16.74 -19.74
N GLU A 224 3.84 17.21 -18.99
CA GLU A 224 3.83 17.35 -17.53
C GLU A 224 3.08 18.61 -17.06
N GLY A 225 2.72 18.66 -15.78
CA GLY A 225 1.97 19.78 -15.16
C GLY A 225 0.47 19.51 -15.00
N ILE A 226 0.04 18.25 -15.14
CA ILE A 226 -1.34 17.84 -14.93
C ILE A 226 -1.60 17.65 -13.43
N ILE A 227 -2.64 18.28 -12.89
CA ILE A 227 -3.05 18.05 -11.51
C ILE A 227 -3.96 16.82 -11.45
N TRP A 228 -3.43 15.71 -10.90
CA TRP A 228 -4.16 14.45 -10.78
C TRP A 228 -4.91 14.36 -9.46
N THR A 229 -6.14 13.88 -9.51
CA THR A 229 -6.94 13.51 -8.33
C THR A 229 -7.51 12.13 -8.51
N ILE A 230 -7.12 11.19 -7.64
CA ILE A 230 -7.55 9.79 -7.71
C ILE A 230 -8.46 9.55 -6.52
N PHE A 231 -9.75 9.31 -6.77
CA PHE A 231 -10.71 9.04 -5.72
C PHE A 231 -10.53 7.64 -5.14
N THR A 232 -10.81 7.50 -3.84
CA THR A 232 -10.62 6.24 -3.12
C THR A 232 -11.68 5.19 -3.45
N GLN A 233 -12.90 5.63 -3.75
CA GLN A 233 -14.03 4.76 -4.03
C GLN A 233 -14.11 4.44 -5.53
N PRO A 234 -14.06 3.15 -5.92
CA PRO A 234 -14.21 2.76 -7.31
C PRO A 234 -15.68 2.83 -7.75
N ILE A 235 -15.91 2.96 -9.06
CA ILE A 235 -17.20 2.68 -9.67
C ILE A 235 -17.28 1.18 -9.94
N ILE A 236 -18.36 0.55 -9.47
CA ILE A 236 -18.56 -0.90 -9.62
C ILE A 236 -19.25 -1.19 -10.96
N PHE A 237 -18.73 -2.17 -11.71
CA PHE A 237 -19.30 -2.66 -12.96
C PHE A 237 -19.49 -4.17 -12.92
N ILE A 238 -20.56 -4.67 -13.55
CA ILE A 238 -20.67 -6.10 -13.83
C ILE A 238 -19.68 -6.47 -14.95
N GLU A 239 -19.12 -7.67 -14.89
CA GLU A 239 -18.08 -8.09 -15.83
C GLU A 239 -18.57 -8.07 -17.28
N GLU A 240 -19.86 -8.29 -17.53
CA GLU A 240 -20.49 -8.20 -18.85
C GLU A 240 -20.35 -6.80 -19.47
N GLN A 241 -20.41 -5.73 -18.67
CA GLN A 241 -20.24 -4.37 -19.17
C GLN A 241 -18.80 -4.16 -19.67
N LEU A 242 -17.81 -4.56 -18.88
CA LEU A 242 -16.40 -4.42 -19.27
C LEU A 242 -16.01 -5.34 -20.43
N LYS A 243 -16.63 -6.53 -20.55
CA LYS A 243 -16.48 -7.38 -21.73
C LYS A 243 -16.94 -6.70 -23.03
N LEU A 244 -17.93 -5.81 -22.98
CA LEU A 244 -18.33 -5.06 -24.17
C LEU A 244 -17.16 -4.24 -24.73
N LEU A 245 -16.31 -3.68 -23.87
CA LEU A 245 -15.12 -2.93 -24.30
C LEU A 245 -14.03 -3.88 -24.81
N ARG A 246 -13.68 -4.90 -24.02
CA ARG A 246 -12.59 -5.86 -24.31
C ARG A 246 -12.81 -6.64 -25.61
N ASP A 247 -14.04 -7.09 -25.84
CA ASP A 247 -14.36 -7.97 -26.96
C ASP A 247 -14.73 -7.20 -28.23
N ASN A 248 -15.26 -5.97 -28.12
CA ASN A 248 -15.79 -5.23 -29.28
C ASN A 248 -14.97 -4.04 -29.73
N VAL A 249 -14.07 -3.48 -28.89
CA VAL A 249 -13.34 -2.24 -29.21
C VAL A 249 -11.85 -2.55 -29.41
N PHE A 250 -11.10 -2.83 -28.34
CA PHE A 250 -9.73 -3.38 -28.37
C PHE A 250 -9.37 -3.96 -27.00
N PHE A 251 -8.30 -4.78 -26.97
CA PHE A 251 -7.95 -5.67 -25.86
C PHE A 251 -7.45 -4.94 -24.59
N GLU A 252 -6.59 -3.93 -24.75
CA GLU A 252 -6.05 -3.13 -23.63
C GLU A 252 -5.59 -1.74 -24.12
N ASP A 253 -5.72 -0.73 -23.27
CA ASP A 253 -5.40 0.67 -23.62
C ASP A 253 -4.83 1.52 -22.48
N TYR A 254 -4.03 0.93 -21.60
CA TYR A 254 -3.42 1.62 -20.46
C TYR A 254 -1.89 1.70 -20.55
N ARG A 255 -1.32 2.79 -20.00
CA ARG A 255 0.11 2.95 -19.73
C ARG A 255 0.45 2.36 -18.37
N GLY A 256 1.62 1.72 -18.24
CA GLY A 256 2.12 1.26 -16.94
C GLY A 256 2.52 2.40 -15.97
N PRO A 257 2.57 2.13 -14.66
CA PRO A 257 2.97 3.12 -13.66
C PRO A 257 4.39 3.64 -13.90
N GLN A 258 4.55 4.95 -13.77
CA GLN A 258 5.79 5.67 -13.95
C GLN A 258 6.45 5.94 -12.59
N PRO A 259 7.79 6.07 -12.52
CA PRO A 259 8.48 6.34 -11.26
C PRO A 259 8.00 7.63 -10.59
N LEU A 260 7.83 7.59 -9.26
CA LEU A 260 7.39 8.76 -8.49
C LEU A 260 8.47 9.85 -8.42
N TYR A 261 9.75 9.45 -8.48
CA TYR A 261 10.91 10.33 -8.30
C TYR A 261 10.81 11.13 -6.99
N ASN A 262 10.84 12.46 -7.07
CA ASN A 262 10.79 13.35 -5.90
C ASN A 262 9.39 13.92 -5.63
N ARG A 263 8.36 13.44 -6.34
CA ARG A 263 7.00 13.94 -6.21
C ARG A 263 6.35 13.42 -4.93
N ILE A 264 5.49 14.24 -4.35
CA ILE A 264 4.72 13.89 -3.17
C ILE A 264 3.29 13.59 -3.60
N VAL A 265 2.74 12.51 -3.08
CA VAL A 265 1.31 12.22 -3.16
C VAL A 265 0.65 12.69 -1.85
N TYR A 266 -0.30 13.59 -1.95
CA TYR A 266 -1.12 14.03 -0.81
C TYR A 266 -2.38 13.19 -0.70
N ARG A 267 -2.93 13.06 0.51
CA ARG A 267 -4.29 12.56 0.76
C ARG A 267 -5.08 13.60 1.54
N ASN A 268 -6.36 13.73 1.27
CA ASN A 268 -7.23 14.70 1.96
C ASN A 268 -8.08 14.09 3.09
N PHE A 269 -8.12 12.77 3.17
CA PHE A 269 -8.79 12.01 4.20
C PHE A 269 -7.78 11.53 5.24
N LEU A 270 -8.22 11.45 6.48
CA LEU A 270 -7.50 10.67 7.49
C LEU A 270 -7.63 9.20 7.09
N ARG A 271 -6.62 8.37 7.33
CA ARG A 271 -6.84 6.92 7.19
C ARG A 271 -8.03 6.60 8.09
N GLU A 272 -9.02 5.88 7.57
CA GLU A 272 -10.20 5.51 8.35
C GLU A 272 -9.74 4.77 9.62
N THR A 273 -9.72 5.50 10.72
CA THR A 273 -9.92 4.95 12.05
C THR A 273 -11.42 4.66 12.13
N LEU A 274 -11.80 3.41 12.42
CA LEU A 274 -13.17 3.04 12.75
C LEU A 274 -13.74 4.00 13.80
N SER A 275 -14.52 5.00 13.40
CA SER A 275 -15.11 5.98 14.32
C SER A 275 -16.63 5.97 14.20
N ALA A 276 -17.29 5.29 15.15
CA ALA A 276 -18.59 5.69 15.68
C ALA A 276 -18.99 4.86 16.92
N ILE A 277 -18.52 5.23 18.12
CA ILE A 277 -19.29 5.04 19.37
C ILE A 277 -19.13 6.31 20.24
N PRO A 278 -20.20 6.83 20.87
CA PRO A 278 -20.18 8.12 21.56
C PRO A 278 -19.55 8.08 22.96
N ASP A 279 -18.75 9.11 23.22
CA ASP A 279 -18.26 9.67 24.50
C ASP A 279 -19.00 9.27 25.78
N TYR A 280 -18.27 8.79 26.80
CA TYR A 280 -18.55 9.07 28.21
C TYR A 280 -17.29 9.13 29.10
N ASN A 281 -17.05 10.34 29.62
CA ASN A 281 -16.43 10.71 30.90
C ASN A 281 -14.91 10.53 31.16
N ARG A 282 -14.25 11.71 31.14
CA ARG A 282 -13.10 12.14 31.96
C ARG A 282 -13.25 11.83 33.47
N LEU A 283 -12.14 11.44 34.12
CA LEU A 283 -11.68 12.11 35.35
C LEU A 283 -10.16 11.96 35.57
N MET A 284 -9.51 13.08 35.91
CA MET A 284 -8.08 13.27 36.21
C MET A 284 -7.57 12.42 37.38
N TYR A 285 -6.25 12.15 37.45
CA TYR A 285 -5.40 12.57 38.59
C TYR A 285 -3.89 12.64 38.22
N ARG A 286 -3.22 13.66 38.77
CA ARG A 286 -1.77 13.94 38.74
C ARG A 286 -1.13 13.49 40.06
N VAL A 287 0.14 13.06 40.01
CA VAL A 287 1.33 13.61 40.72
C VAL A 287 2.41 12.51 40.88
N LEU A 288 3.58 12.73 40.26
CA LEU A 288 4.82 11.95 40.44
C LEU A 288 5.80 12.71 41.33
N ARG A 289 6.48 12.02 42.26
CA ARG A 289 7.85 12.37 42.71
C ARG A 289 8.68 11.13 43.11
N PHE A 290 9.71 10.88 42.29
CA PHE A 290 11.11 10.47 42.55
C PHE A 290 11.50 9.35 43.54
N ILE A 291 12.29 8.37 43.04
CA ILE A 291 13.57 7.77 43.57
C ILE A 291 14.00 6.56 42.66
N PRO A 292 15.30 6.15 42.59
CA PRO A 292 16.01 5.82 41.34
C PRO A 292 16.21 4.32 40.98
N PHE A 293 16.35 4.09 39.67
CA PHE A 293 17.14 3.07 38.94
C PHE A 293 17.74 1.91 39.77
N PHE A 294 17.04 0.77 39.80
CA PHE A 294 17.61 -0.59 39.69
C PHE A 294 16.48 -1.65 39.60
N PHE A 295 15.59 -1.56 38.61
CA PHE A 295 14.69 -2.65 38.19
C PHE A 295 14.29 -2.38 36.74
N LEU A 296 14.92 -3.07 35.79
CA LEU A 296 14.36 -3.20 34.46
C LEU A 296 13.50 -4.47 34.50
N VAL A 297 12.25 -4.32 34.09
CA VAL A 297 11.16 -5.31 34.06
C VAL A 297 10.42 -5.44 35.41
N ILE A 298 9.09 -5.26 35.34
CA ILE A 298 8.08 -5.24 36.42
C ILE A 298 8.03 -3.92 37.23
N HIS A 299 7.52 -2.86 36.60
CA HIS A 299 6.55 -1.98 37.25
C HIS A 299 5.32 -1.96 36.38
N ALA A 300 4.19 -2.34 36.97
CA ALA A 300 2.87 -2.22 36.41
C ALA A 300 2.63 -0.78 35.93
N ALA A 301 2.77 -0.57 34.62
CA ALA A 301 1.90 0.38 33.95
C ALA A 301 0.49 -0.19 34.12
N HIS A 302 -0.47 0.63 34.55
CA HIS A 302 -1.85 0.19 34.72
C HIS A 302 -2.30 -0.60 33.48
N GLU A 303 -2.72 -1.84 33.72
CA GLU A 303 -2.99 -2.94 32.76
C GLU A 303 -4.14 -2.69 31.76
N HIS A 304 -4.54 -1.44 31.52
CA HIS A 304 -5.59 -1.07 30.55
C HIS A 304 -5.26 0.20 29.74
N ASP A 305 -3.98 0.57 29.62
CA ASP A 305 -3.61 1.86 29.03
C ASP A 305 -3.44 1.87 27.50
N TRP A 306 -3.44 0.72 26.84
CA TRP A 306 -3.43 0.57 25.38
C TRP A 306 -3.96 -0.81 24.96
N ASP A 307 -4.46 -0.91 23.74
CA ASP A 307 -4.90 -2.15 23.11
C ASP A 307 -4.72 -2.04 21.57
N TYR A 308 -5.30 -2.95 20.81
CA TYR A 308 -5.34 -2.91 19.34
C TYR A 308 -6.73 -2.54 18.77
N GLY A 309 -7.67 -2.17 19.64
CA GLY A 309 -9.01 -1.71 19.31
C GLY A 309 -9.19 -0.21 19.61
N GLU A 310 -9.96 0.12 20.64
CA GLU A 310 -10.36 1.49 20.97
C GLU A 310 -9.17 2.37 21.41
N ASN A 311 -8.23 1.83 22.19
CA ASN A 311 -6.95 2.49 22.51
C ASN A 311 -5.84 1.98 21.59
N GLY A 312 -6.17 1.86 20.30
CA GLY A 312 -5.36 1.25 19.26
C GLY A 312 -4.10 2.04 18.85
N PRO A 313 -3.27 1.45 17.96
CA PRO A 313 -2.03 2.04 17.47
C PRO A 313 -2.13 3.48 16.95
N ASP A 314 -3.29 3.85 16.42
CA ASP A 314 -3.55 5.17 15.85
C ASP A 314 -3.60 6.28 16.91
N VAL A 315 -3.83 5.97 18.19
CA VAL A 315 -3.89 6.95 19.30
C VAL A 315 -2.79 6.78 20.34
N TRP A 316 -1.94 5.74 20.23
CA TRP A 316 -0.87 5.50 21.19
C TRP A 316 0.06 6.70 21.37
N TYR A 317 0.26 7.53 20.33
CA TYR A 317 1.13 8.71 20.43
C TYR A 317 0.66 9.76 21.45
N GLU A 318 -0.63 9.79 21.80
CA GLU A 318 -1.16 10.75 22.77
C GLU A 318 -0.62 10.48 24.18
N ARG A 319 -0.50 9.20 24.54
CA ARG A 319 0.01 8.74 25.85
C ARG A 319 1.48 8.32 25.81
N TYR A 320 1.93 7.84 24.65
CA TYR A 320 3.28 7.40 24.38
C TYR A 320 3.87 8.22 23.21
N PRO A 321 4.33 9.46 23.44
CA PRO A 321 4.77 10.38 22.38
C PRO A 321 5.81 9.83 21.42
N LYS A 322 6.61 8.85 21.85
CA LYS A 322 7.57 8.13 21.02
C LYS A 322 6.92 7.35 19.87
N CYS A 323 5.64 6.97 19.98
CA CYS A 323 4.89 6.31 18.90
C CYS A 323 4.64 7.22 17.70
N ALA A 324 4.84 8.54 17.81
CA ALA A 324 4.87 9.49 16.69
C ALA A 324 6.28 9.68 16.08
N GLY A 325 7.22 8.80 16.39
CA GLY A 325 8.57 8.82 15.85
C GLY A 325 8.64 8.62 14.32
N GLN A 326 9.83 8.83 13.76
CA GLN A 326 10.08 8.67 12.31
C GLN A 326 10.71 7.32 11.96
N LEU A 327 11.20 6.56 12.93
CA LEU A 327 11.78 5.24 12.75
C LEU A 327 10.84 4.17 13.32
N GLN A 328 9.53 4.36 13.13
CA GLN A 328 8.52 3.47 13.69
C GLN A 328 8.43 2.14 12.92
N SER A 329 8.12 1.08 13.64
CA SER A 329 7.87 -0.27 13.13
C SER A 329 6.44 -0.70 13.48
N PRO A 330 5.85 -1.66 12.76
CA PRO A 330 6.41 -2.42 11.63
C PRO A 330 6.45 -1.60 10.32
N ILE A 331 6.95 -2.16 9.23
CA ILE A 331 6.98 -1.52 7.90
C ILE A 331 6.51 -2.46 6.78
N ASN A 332 6.11 -1.87 5.65
CA ASN A 332 5.94 -2.61 4.40
C ASN A 332 7.27 -2.65 3.64
N ILE A 333 7.82 -3.85 3.50
CA ILE A 333 9.05 -4.14 2.75
C ILE A 333 8.70 -4.18 1.27
N LEU A 334 8.92 -3.06 0.59
CA LEU A 334 8.87 -3.01 -0.86
C LEU A 334 10.15 -3.62 -1.42
N THR A 335 10.09 -4.83 -1.96
CA THR A 335 11.29 -5.60 -2.33
C THR A 335 12.13 -4.89 -3.40
N ALA A 336 11.46 -4.18 -4.31
CA ALA A 336 12.06 -3.32 -5.33
C ALA A 336 12.87 -2.14 -4.74
N CYS A 337 12.66 -1.81 -3.47
CA CYS A 337 13.27 -0.70 -2.75
C CYS A 337 14.34 -1.13 -1.75
N THR A 338 14.80 -2.37 -1.85
CA THR A 338 15.79 -2.93 -0.93
C THR A 338 17.18 -2.90 -1.54
N THR A 339 18.15 -2.42 -0.78
CA THR A 339 19.55 -2.40 -1.20
C THR A 339 20.21 -3.74 -0.89
N HIS A 340 20.80 -4.38 -1.90
CA HIS A 340 21.57 -5.59 -1.67
C HIS A 340 22.82 -5.29 -0.84
N LYS A 341 23.03 -6.06 0.22
CA LYS A 341 24.26 -6.04 1.01
C LYS A 341 24.57 -7.47 1.47
N ASN A 342 25.83 -7.88 1.32
CA ASN A 342 26.30 -9.15 1.85
C ASN A 342 26.65 -8.97 3.34
N PHE A 343 25.83 -9.51 4.22
CA PHE A 343 26.05 -9.56 5.66
C PHE A 343 26.80 -10.83 6.05
N THR A 344 27.55 -10.80 7.15
CA THR A 344 28.10 -12.04 7.74
C THR A 344 26.98 -12.94 8.26
N PRO A 345 27.12 -14.28 8.18
CA PRO A 345 26.13 -15.20 8.75
C PRO A 345 25.90 -14.98 10.25
N PHE A 346 24.70 -15.32 10.72
CA PHE A 346 24.44 -15.42 12.15
C PHE A 346 25.14 -16.64 12.76
N THR A 347 25.58 -16.51 14.00
CA THR A 347 26.09 -17.61 14.82
C THR A 347 25.26 -17.68 16.10
N PHE A 348 24.48 -18.76 16.23
CA PHE A 348 23.62 -19.02 17.39
C PHE A 348 24.34 -19.92 18.40
N GLY A 349 24.08 -19.69 19.69
CA GLY A 349 24.63 -20.49 20.77
C GLY A 349 24.15 -21.95 20.74
N ALA A 350 24.92 -22.84 21.36
CA ALA A 350 24.60 -24.28 21.41
C ALA A 350 23.30 -24.64 22.15
N GLY A 351 22.63 -23.65 22.76
CA GLY A 351 21.32 -23.83 23.39
C GLY A 351 20.15 -23.87 22.39
N TYR A 352 20.27 -23.33 21.19
CA TYR A 352 19.13 -23.20 20.27
C TYR A 352 18.56 -24.54 19.81
N ASN A 353 19.43 -25.54 19.62
CA ASN A 353 19.05 -26.89 19.19
C ASN A 353 18.69 -27.80 20.38
N LYS A 354 18.43 -27.22 21.54
CA LYS A 354 18.07 -27.95 22.76
C LYS A 354 16.69 -27.52 23.22
N GLU A 355 16.02 -28.48 23.80
CA GLU A 355 14.74 -28.33 24.47
C GLU A 355 14.90 -27.58 25.80
N HIS A 356 14.12 -26.50 25.98
CA HIS A 356 14.18 -25.59 27.12
C HIS A 356 12.79 -25.29 27.68
N ASN A 357 12.69 -25.07 28.98
CA ASN A 357 11.42 -24.69 29.62
C ASN A 357 11.15 -23.19 29.45
N PHE A 358 10.11 -22.86 28.69
CA PHE A 358 9.56 -21.52 28.53
C PHE A 358 8.24 -21.39 29.29
N THR A 359 8.03 -20.26 29.96
CA THR A 359 6.69 -19.86 30.40
C THR A 359 6.00 -19.18 29.22
N ILE A 360 4.95 -19.80 28.71
CA ILE A 360 4.05 -19.22 27.72
C ILE A 360 2.89 -18.58 28.47
N LYS A 361 2.60 -17.32 28.14
CA LYS A 361 1.56 -16.53 28.79
C LYS A 361 0.72 -15.84 27.72
N ASN A 362 -0.61 -15.84 27.90
CA ASN A 362 -1.46 -14.85 27.26
C ASN A 362 -1.46 -13.61 28.14
N ASN A 363 -0.91 -12.50 27.66
CA ASN A 363 -0.81 -11.26 28.45
C ASN A 363 -1.92 -10.25 28.12
N GLY A 364 -3.01 -10.69 27.49
CA GLY A 364 -4.10 -9.82 27.03
C GLY A 364 -3.83 -9.13 25.69
N HIS A 365 -2.59 -9.17 25.21
CA HIS A 365 -2.18 -8.51 23.96
C HIS A 365 -1.47 -9.42 22.96
N THR A 366 -0.96 -10.58 23.39
CA THR A 366 -0.27 -11.58 22.54
C THR A 366 -0.06 -12.86 23.35
N ILE A 367 0.42 -13.92 22.68
CA ILE A 367 1.06 -15.08 23.31
C ILE A 367 2.56 -14.82 23.37
N ILE A 368 3.07 -14.66 24.59
CA ILE A 368 4.49 -14.40 24.87
C ILE A 368 5.15 -15.60 25.53
N GLY A 369 6.32 -16.00 25.04
CA GLY A 369 7.19 -17.02 25.62
C GLY A 369 8.41 -16.40 26.29
N THR A 370 8.59 -16.66 27.58
CA THR A 370 9.72 -16.18 28.38
C THR A 370 10.56 -17.32 28.90
N PHE A 371 11.88 -17.14 28.89
CA PHE A 371 12.82 -18.17 29.32
C PHE A 371 13.05 -18.10 30.83
N ASN A 372 12.80 -19.20 31.54
CA ASN A 372 12.73 -19.21 33.01
C ASN A 372 14.08 -19.43 33.72
N ASN A 373 15.16 -19.70 33.00
CA ASN A 373 16.41 -20.16 33.62
C ASN A 373 17.60 -19.25 33.34
N GLU A 374 17.83 -18.28 34.22
CA GLU A 374 18.93 -17.31 34.11
C GLU A 374 20.32 -17.97 34.02
N ALA A 375 20.52 -19.14 34.64
CA ALA A 375 21.79 -19.86 34.61
C ALA A 375 22.18 -20.37 33.21
N SER A 376 21.21 -20.47 32.30
CA SER A 376 21.37 -20.97 30.93
C SER A 376 21.24 -19.87 29.85
N LEU A 377 21.08 -18.59 30.23
CA LEU A 377 20.96 -17.47 29.27
C LEU A 377 22.19 -17.37 28.34
N SER A 378 23.36 -17.78 28.83
CA SER A 378 24.59 -17.85 28.03
C SER A 378 24.51 -18.86 26.87
N ALA A 379 23.50 -19.73 26.80
CA ALA A 379 23.30 -20.70 25.72
C ALA A 379 22.35 -20.19 24.62
N LEU A 380 21.46 -19.24 24.93
CA LEU A 380 20.47 -18.65 24.01
C LEU A 380 20.89 -17.22 23.64
N ARG A 381 22.00 -17.12 22.90
CA ARG A 381 22.54 -15.87 22.36
C ARG A 381 22.90 -16.00 20.89
N PHE A 382 22.99 -14.87 20.20
CA PHE A 382 23.53 -14.82 18.85
C PHE A 382 24.62 -13.75 18.70
N THR A 383 25.45 -13.95 17.68
CA THR A 383 26.42 -12.98 17.13
C THR A 383 26.36 -13.02 15.59
N GLY A 384 27.03 -12.10 14.90
CA GLY A 384 27.05 -12.07 13.42
C GLY A 384 25.94 -11.21 12.83
N GLY A 385 25.62 -11.39 11.55
CA GLY A 385 24.64 -10.55 10.84
C GLY A 385 25.06 -9.08 10.71
N ASP A 386 26.38 -8.80 10.79
CA ASP A 386 27.00 -7.47 10.98
C ASP A 386 26.48 -6.69 12.20
N ILE A 387 25.86 -7.37 13.18
CA ILE A 387 25.44 -6.73 14.44
C ILE A 387 26.61 -6.81 15.42
N LYS A 388 27.01 -5.65 15.97
CA LYS A 388 28.15 -5.57 16.89
C LYS A 388 27.80 -6.10 18.28
N GLY A 389 28.60 -7.05 18.76
CA GLY A 389 28.49 -7.60 20.11
C GLY A 389 27.67 -8.88 20.16
N THR A 390 27.31 -9.27 21.39
CA THR A 390 26.57 -10.50 21.68
C THR A 390 25.19 -10.11 22.17
N PHE A 391 24.16 -10.74 21.59
CA PHE A 391 22.76 -10.48 21.89
C PHE A 391 22.16 -11.69 22.60
N GLU A 392 21.60 -11.47 23.78
CA GLU A 392 21.01 -12.51 24.63
C GLU A 392 19.50 -12.51 24.46
N PHE A 393 18.92 -13.71 24.40
CA PHE A 393 17.47 -13.90 24.23
C PHE A 393 16.70 -13.35 25.42
N VAL A 394 15.60 -12.64 25.15
CA VAL A 394 14.73 -12.06 26.17
C VAL A 394 13.39 -12.78 26.18
N ASN A 395 12.67 -12.74 25.06
CA ASN A 395 11.38 -13.39 24.89
C ASN A 395 11.09 -13.61 23.40
N PHE A 396 10.05 -14.39 23.11
CA PHE A 396 9.39 -14.34 21.82
C PHE A 396 7.91 -14.04 22.00
N HIS A 397 7.27 -13.50 20.98
CA HIS A 397 5.82 -13.31 20.96
C HIS A 397 5.29 -13.42 19.53
N LEU A 398 3.99 -13.70 19.41
CA LEU A 398 3.33 -13.91 18.12
C LEU A 398 2.41 -12.75 17.79
N HIS A 399 2.24 -12.53 16.50
CA HIS A 399 1.22 -11.69 15.93
C HIS A 399 0.41 -12.54 14.93
N TRP A 400 -0.91 -12.43 14.98
CA TRP A 400 -1.81 -13.16 14.10
C TRP A 400 -3.02 -12.29 13.71
N GLY A 401 -3.73 -12.73 12.67
CA GLY A 401 -4.92 -12.04 12.20
C GLY A 401 -6.07 -13.01 12.03
N GLU A 402 -7.28 -12.48 11.87
CA GLU A 402 -8.53 -13.25 11.84
C GLU A 402 -8.53 -14.40 10.81
N ASN A 403 -7.82 -14.23 9.69
CA ASN A 403 -7.83 -15.18 8.57
C ASN A 403 -6.46 -15.32 7.89
N HIS A 404 -6.34 -16.25 6.96
CA HIS A 404 -5.07 -16.58 6.28
C HIS A 404 -4.50 -15.49 5.35
N ARG A 405 -5.11 -14.30 5.28
CA ARG A 405 -4.64 -13.17 4.45
C ARG A 405 -4.08 -12.02 5.28
N SER A 406 -4.15 -12.09 6.61
CA SER A 406 -3.75 -11.01 7.51
C SER A 406 -3.24 -11.56 8.83
N GLY A 407 -2.32 -10.84 9.46
CA GLY A 407 -1.84 -11.16 10.81
C GLY A 407 -0.40 -10.79 11.08
N SER A 408 0.46 -10.80 10.06
CA SER A 408 1.78 -10.23 10.20
C SER A 408 1.71 -8.72 10.41
N GLU A 409 2.62 -8.22 11.24
CA GLU A 409 2.81 -6.81 11.48
C GLU A 409 3.54 -6.18 10.28
N HIS A 410 4.58 -6.85 9.77
CA HIS A 410 5.25 -6.47 8.54
C HIS A 410 4.47 -6.91 7.30
N GLU A 411 4.67 -6.19 6.21
CA GLU A 411 4.17 -6.54 4.88
C GLU A 411 5.34 -6.74 3.92
N VAL A 412 5.15 -7.53 2.87
CA VAL A 412 6.07 -7.60 1.72
C VAL A 412 5.31 -7.21 0.47
N ASN A 413 5.67 -6.11 -0.16
CA ASN A 413 4.95 -5.54 -1.31
C ASN A 413 3.45 -5.34 -1.07
N GLY A 414 3.07 -4.95 0.16
CA GLY A 414 1.67 -4.76 0.56
C GLY A 414 0.91 -6.05 0.88
N ILE A 415 1.58 -7.20 0.87
CA ILE A 415 0.99 -8.50 1.21
C ILE A 415 1.34 -8.83 2.66
N LYS A 416 0.31 -9.15 3.45
CA LYS A 416 0.45 -9.71 4.79
C LYS A 416 0.49 -11.23 4.77
N TYR A 417 1.16 -11.80 5.77
CA TYR A 417 1.12 -13.21 6.08
C TYR A 417 0.08 -13.49 7.18
N PRO A 418 -0.43 -14.73 7.31
CA PRO A 418 -1.34 -15.12 8.39
C PRO A 418 -0.86 -14.79 9.81
N GLY A 419 0.45 -14.73 10.02
CA GLY A 419 1.06 -14.36 11.30
C GLY A 419 2.54 -14.04 11.18
N GLU A 420 3.12 -13.62 12.29
CA GLU A 420 4.53 -13.28 12.42
C GLU A 420 4.99 -13.57 13.85
N ILE A 421 6.16 -14.20 14.01
CA ILE A 421 6.79 -14.39 15.32
C ILE A 421 7.98 -13.45 15.46
N HIS A 422 8.09 -12.80 16.63
CA HIS A 422 9.20 -11.93 16.99
C HIS A 422 10.03 -12.57 18.10
N PHE A 423 11.33 -12.73 17.88
CA PHE A 423 12.30 -13.13 18.90
C PHE A 423 13.10 -11.89 19.31
N VAL A 424 12.93 -11.47 20.56
CA VAL A 424 13.53 -10.25 21.12
C VAL A 424 14.84 -10.57 21.81
N TYR A 425 15.85 -9.77 21.53
CA TYR A 425 17.18 -9.88 22.09
C TYR A 425 17.70 -8.55 22.62
N ALA A 426 18.53 -8.62 23.66
CA ALA A 426 19.21 -7.47 24.23
C ALA A 426 20.72 -7.68 24.26
N ASN A 427 21.47 -6.64 23.93
CA ASN A 427 22.91 -6.60 24.17
C ASN A 427 23.18 -6.06 25.58
N PRO A 428 23.66 -6.87 26.53
CA PRO A 428 23.84 -6.44 27.92
C PRO A 428 24.95 -5.38 28.09
N SER A 429 25.83 -5.20 27.11
CA SER A 429 26.91 -4.21 27.17
C SER A 429 26.48 -2.82 26.67
N THR A 430 25.49 -2.75 25.77
CA THR A 430 25.09 -1.50 25.10
C THR A 430 23.63 -1.13 25.33
N ASN A 431 22.83 -2.02 25.93
CA ASN A 431 21.37 -1.95 26.00
C ASN A 431 20.68 -1.82 24.64
N GLN A 432 21.35 -2.22 23.55
CA GLN A 432 20.75 -2.24 22.22
C GLN A 432 19.79 -3.43 22.08
N THR A 433 18.64 -3.21 21.45
CA THR A 433 17.66 -4.25 21.16
C THR A 433 17.77 -4.70 19.70
N ALA A 434 17.71 -6.01 19.49
CA ALA A 434 17.53 -6.60 18.17
C ALA A 434 16.30 -7.50 18.18
N VAL A 435 15.54 -7.48 17.09
CA VAL A 435 14.41 -8.38 16.89
C VAL A 435 14.65 -9.18 15.62
N LEU A 436 14.58 -10.50 15.78
CA LEU A 436 14.57 -11.45 14.67
C LEU A 436 13.11 -11.85 14.44
N ALA A 437 12.58 -11.59 13.26
CA ALA A 437 11.17 -11.83 12.94
C ALA A 437 11.02 -12.78 11.76
N ILE A 438 9.98 -13.62 11.82
CA ILE A 438 9.72 -14.66 10.83
C ILE A 438 8.24 -14.68 10.51
N PHE A 439 7.93 -14.63 9.22
CA PHE A 439 6.56 -14.75 8.74
C PHE A 439 6.05 -16.18 8.92
N MET A 440 4.76 -16.29 9.18
CA MET A 440 4.07 -17.57 9.35
C MET A 440 3.09 -17.74 8.17
N GLN A 441 3.29 -18.76 7.34
CA GLN A 441 2.49 -19.02 6.14
C GLN A 441 1.63 -20.29 6.31
N SER A 442 0.35 -20.17 6.01
CA SER A 442 -0.56 -21.32 6.02
C SER A 442 -0.61 -22.02 4.67
N ILE A 443 -0.77 -23.33 4.70
CA ILE A 443 -1.02 -24.19 3.54
C ILE A 443 -2.37 -24.90 3.67
N PHE A 444 -3.04 -25.10 2.54
CA PHE A 444 -4.33 -25.80 2.45
C PHE A 444 -4.10 -27.19 1.88
N LEU A 445 -4.26 -28.23 2.69
CA LEU A 445 -4.19 -29.61 2.23
C LEU A 445 -5.57 -29.99 1.64
N GLN A 446 -5.66 -30.12 0.31
CA GLN A 446 -6.90 -30.49 -0.37
C GLN A 446 -7.21 -31.99 -0.27
N ASN A 447 -6.20 -32.84 -0.06
CA ASN A 447 -6.28 -34.26 0.28
C ASN A 447 -4.97 -34.69 0.96
N GLU A 448 -5.02 -35.63 1.92
CA GLU A 448 -3.82 -36.18 2.60
C GLU A 448 -2.82 -36.87 1.64
N THR A 449 -3.22 -37.09 0.39
CA THR A 449 -2.41 -37.72 -0.67
C THR A 449 -1.86 -36.74 -1.72
N ASP A 450 -2.10 -35.43 -1.60
CA ASP A 450 -1.51 -34.43 -2.50
C ASP A 450 -0.09 -34.06 -2.04
N PRO A 451 0.97 -34.49 -2.76
CA PRO A 451 2.36 -34.21 -2.37
C PRO A 451 2.76 -32.74 -2.57
N SER A 452 1.92 -31.90 -3.19
CA SER A 452 2.35 -30.62 -3.75
C SER A 452 2.73 -29.53 -2.72
N PRO A 453 2.09 -29.38 -1.54
CA PRO A 453 2.57 -28.49 -0.48
C PRO A 453 3.35 -29.20 0.63
N VAL A 454 3.31 -30.53 0.71
CA VAL A 454 3.86 -31.31 1.84
C VAL A 454 5.39 -31.19 1.94
N HIS A 455 6.09 -31.06 0.81
CA HIS A 455 7.54 -30.90 0.79
C HIS A 455 8.04 -29.59 1.43
N LEU A 456 7.15 -28.60 1.64
CA LEU A 456 7.47 -27.34 2.32
C LEU A 456 7.39 -27.47 3.84
N LEU A 457 6.83 -28.57 4.34
CA LEU A 457 6.72 -28.82 5.78
C LEU A 457 7.91 -29.66 6.24
N ASP A 458 8.78 -29.04 7.03
CA ASP A 458 9.68 -29.81 7.89
C ASP A 458 8.86 -30.47 9.01
N GLU A 459 8.88 -31.80 9.05
CA GLU A 459 8.03 -32.59 9.96
C GLU A 459 8.36 -32.35 11.45
N GLU A 460 9.62 -32.04 11.77
CA GLU A 460 10.04 -31.75 13.14
C GLU A 460 9.54 -30.36 13.58
N THR A 461 9.77 -29.34 12.76
CA THR A 461 9.26 -27.97 12.92
C THR A 461 7.74 -27.96 13.03
N ARG A 462 7.05 -28.68 12.13
CA ARG A 462 5.58 -28.77 12.15
C ARG A 462 5.07 -29.39 13.45
N ARG A 463 5.70 -30.48 13.90
CA ARG A 463 5.31 -31.16 15.15
C ARG A 463 5.44 -30.22 16.34
N GLU A 464 6.54 -29.46 16.40
CA GLU A 464 6.79 -28.51 17.49
C GLU A 464 5.78 -27.36 17.47
N TRP A 465 5.48 -26.79 16.30
CA TRP A 465 4.46 -25.76 16.16
C TRP A 465 3.05 -26.24 16.51
N ARG A 466 2.68 -27.45 16.11
CA ARG A 466 1.40 -28.04 16.48
C ARG A 466 1.26 -28.20 17.99
N ARG A 467 2.30 -28.73 18.65
CA ARG A 467 2.37 -28.84 20.11
C ARG A 467 2.25 -27.47 20.78
N PHE A 468 2.91 -26.45 20.22
CA PHE A 468 2.81 -25.08 20.71
C PHE A 468 1.37 -24.55 20.60
N PHE A 469 0.74 -24.63 19.43
CA PHE A 469 -0.62 -24.12 19.21
C PHE A 469 -1.68 -24.85 20.04
N ASP A 470 -1.58 -26.19 20.15
CA ASP A 470 -2.50 -27.01 20.95
C ASP A 470 -2.49 -26.59 22.43
N LEU A 471 -1.32 -26.18 22.94
CA LEU A 471 -1.17 -25.66 24.29
C LEU A 471 -1.60 -24.20 24.38
N ALA A 472 -1.10 -23.36 23.49
CA ALA A 472 -1.32 -21.92 23.51
C ALA A 472 -2.81 -21.60 23.48
N GLN A 473 -3.61 -22.30 22.65
CA GLN A 473 -5.06 -22.11 22.53
C GLN A 473 -5.86 -22.38 23.82
N THR A 474 -5.24 -23.00 24.84
CA THR A 474 -5.85 -23.21 26.17
C THR A 474 -5.71 -21.99 27.08
N LEU A 475 -4.82 -21.05 26.75
CA LEU A 475 -4.53 -19.82 27.49
C LEU A 475 -5.54 -18.71 27.14
N LYS A 476 -6.84 -18.99 27.28
CA LYS A 476 -7.92 -18.08 26.86
C LYS A 476 -8.10 -16.85 27.75
N ILE A 477 -7.69 -16.96 29.00
CA ILE A 477 -7.85 -15.90 30.01
C ILE A 477 -6.58 -15.07 30.00
N GLU A 478 -6.74 -13.75 30.02
CA GLU A 478 -5.66 -12.82 30.29
C GLU A 478 -4.90 -13.26 31.55
N ASP A 479 -3.58 -13.15 31.47
CA ASP A 479 -2.61 -13.61 32.46
C ASP A 479 -2.52 -15.12 32.70
N ASN A 480 -3.25 -15.95 31.96
CA ASN A 480 -3.06 -17.39 32.02
C ASN A 480 -1.68 -17.77 31.46
N SER A 481 -0.98 -18.65 32.17
CA SER A 481 0.35 -19.10 31.78
C SER A 481 0.55 -20.59 32.02
N THR A 482 1.49 -21.16 31.27
CA THR A 482 1.88 -22.56 31.37
C THR A 482 3.36 -22.71 31.02
N VAL A 483 3.97 -23.80 31.47
CA VAL A 483 5.35 -24.13 31.12
C VAL A 483 5.35 -25.16 30.01
N VAL A 484 6.07 -24.86 28.94
CA VAL A 484 6.28 -25.76 27.81
C VAL A 484 7.77 -25.95 27.61
N ASN A 485 8.13 -27.15 27.18
CA ASN A 485 9.48 -27.40 26.73
C ASN A 485 9.55 -27.23 25.20
N LEU A 486 10.40 -26.33 24.71
CA LEU A 486 10.53 -26.02 23.28
C LEU A 486 11.97 -25.92 22.82
N SER A 487 12.22 -26.23 21.55
CA SER A 487 13.46 -25.90 20.84
C SER A 487 13.31 -24.62 20.01
N LEU A 488 14.12 -23.58 20.27
CA LEU A 488 14.04 -22.32 19.50
C LEU A 488 14.46 -22.50 18.04
N SER A 489 15.38 -23.42 17.73
CA SER A 489 15.78 -23.67 16.34
C SER A 489 14.59 -24.12 15.48
N LEU A 490 13.71 -24.96 16.04
CA LEU A 490 12.51 -25.43 15.34
C LEU A 490 11.47 -24.31 15.17
N LEU A 491 11.35 -23.40 16.14
CA LEU A 491 10.48 -22.24 15.98
C LEU A 491 11.02 -21.24 14.95
N MET A 492 12.34 -21.21 14.72
CA MET A 492 12.98 -20.31 13.77
C MET A 492 13.06 -20.86 12.34
N GLY A 493 12.88 -22.17 12.13
CA GLY A 493 13.04 -22.80 10.82
C GLY A 493 14.49 -22.77 10.31
N ASP A 494 14.68 -23.19 9.05
CA ASP A 494 16.00 -23.58 8.55
C ASP A 494 16.78 -22.47 7.82
N ASN A 495 16.09 -21.60 7.06
CA ASN A 495 16.77 -20.58 6.25
C ASN A 495 16.86 -19.23 6.96
N LEU A 496 17.93 -19.07 7.74
CA LEU A 496 18.27 -17.82 8.43
C LEU A 496 19.35 -16.99 7.70
N GLN A 497 19.56 -17.22 6.39
CA GLN A 497 20.54 -16.48 5.58
C GLN A 497 19.88 -15.38 4.76
N ASP A 498 18.71 -15.66 4.19
CA ASP A 498 17.95 -14.70 3.40
C ASP A 498 17.07 -13.84 4.31
N PHE A 499 17.41 -12.57 4.46
CA PHE A 499 16.63 -11.64 5.29
C PHE A 499 16.65 -10.21 4.76
N TRP A 500 15.70 -9.42 5.25
CA TRP A 500 15.71 -7.96 5.20
C TRP A 500 16.17 -7.38 6.54
N ARG A 501 16.89 -6.25 6.50
CA ARG A 501 17.45 -5.56 7.67
C ARG A 501 17.13 -4.08 7.61
N TYR A 502 16.62 -3.53 8.71
CA TYR A 502 16.43 -2.08 8.88
C TYR A 502 16.49 -1.67 10.36
N GLU A 503 16.62 -0.37 10.62
CA GLU A 503 16.53 0.21 11.97
C GLU A 503 15.12 0.75 12.22
N GLY A 504 14.52 0.39 13.34
CA GLY A 504 13.12 0.68 13.63
C GLY A 504 12.84 0.92 15.10
N SER A 505 11.59 0.67 15.50
CA SER A 505 11.13 0.78 16.88
C SER A 505 10.59 -0.56 17.39
N LEU A 506 10.24 -0.60 18.68
CA LEU A 506 9.26 -1.59 19.15
C LEU A 506 7.94 -1.37 18.41
N THR A 507 7.23 -2.46 18.10
CA THR A 507 5.93 -2.39 17.42
C THR A 507 4.78 -2.08 18.38
N THR A 508 5.01 -2.19 19.69
CA THR A 508 4.06 -1.85 20.78
C THR A 508 4.55 -0.68 21.63
N PRO A 509 3.68 -0.04 22.44
CA PRO A 509 4.09 1.02 23.35
C PRO A 509 5.21 0.56 24.31
N PRO A 510 6.22 1.42 24.55
CA PRO A 510 6.27 2.86 24.22
C PRO A 510 6.87 3.16 22.83
N CYS A 511 6.85 2.23 21.89
CA CYS A 511 7.32 2.39 20.51
C CYS A 511 8.73 2.99 20.39
N THR A 512 9.63 2.58 21.28
CA THR A 512 10.97 3.18 21.36
C THR A 512 11.79 2.80 20.14
N GLU A 513 12.34 3.80 19.45
CA GLU A 513 13.24 3.66 18.30
C GLU A 513 14.64 3.15 18.71
N GLY A 514 15.40 2.66 17.73
CA GLY A 514 16.75 2.11 17.93
C GLY A 514 16.80 0.57 17.94
N VAL A 515 15.73 -0.08 17.49
CA VAL A 515 15.64 -1.53 17.36
C VAL A 515 16.25 -1.98 16.03
N ILE A 516 17.15 -2.96 16.06
CA ILE A 516 17.66 -3.60 14.84
C ILE A 516 16.70 -4.71 14.43
N TRP A 517 15.99 -4.52 13.33
CA TRP A 517 15.06 -5.52 12.79
C TRP A 517 15.73 -6.42 11.75
N THR A 518 15.57 -7.73 11.89
CA THR A 518 15.92 -8.73 10.87
C THR A 518 14.69 -9.56 10.56
N ILE A 519 14.16 -9.44 9.35
CA ILE A 519 12.97 -10.16 8.91
C ILE A 519 13.43 -11.23 7.94
N PHE A 520 13.30 -12.50 8.33
CA PHE A 520 13.67 -13.62 7.48
C PHE A 520 12.68 -13.79 6.34
N LYS A 521 13.22 -14.01 5.14
CA LYS A 521 12.46 -14.08 3.90
C LYS A 521 11.63 -15.36 3.80
N GLU A 522 12.20 -16.48 4.24
CA GLU A 522 11.53 -17.76 4.22
C GLU A 522 10.55 -17.84 5.40
N PRO A 523 9.24 -18.03 5.16
CA PRO A 523 8.29 -18.20 6.24
C PRO A 523 8.39 -19.61 6.82
N ILE A 524 7.86 -19.76 8.03
CA ILE A 524 7.53 -21.08 8.61
C ILE A 524 6.14 -21.50 8.14
N PHE A 525 6.04 -22.73 7.63
CA PHE A 525 4.79 -23.27 7.07
C PHE A 525 4.02 -24.13 8.08
N PHE A 526 2.69 -24.03 8.05
CA PHE A 526 1.80 -24.84 8.87
C PHE A 526 0.46 -25.09 8.16
N VAL A 527 -0.32 -26.06 8.64
CA VAL A 527 -1.63 -26.36 8.05
C VAL A 527 -2.67 -25.37 8.55
N GLU A 528 -3.42 -24.76 7.63
CA GLU A 528 -4.41 -23.72 7.97
C GLU A 528 -5.41 -24.17 9.03
N SER A 529 -5.84 -25.44 9.02
CA SER A 529 -6.78 -25.95 10.02
C SER A 529 -6.22 -25.93 11.45
N GLU A 530 -4.91 -26.16 11.62
CA GLU A 530 -4.23 -26.13 12.91
C GLU A 530 -4.18 -24.69 13.46
N PHE A 531 -3.78 -23.73 12.61
CA PHE A 531 -3.70 -22.32 13.02
C PHE A 531 -5.05 -21.62 13.15
N SER A 532 -6.04 -22.00 12.33
CA SER A 532 -7.41 -21.51 12.46
C SER A 532 -8.02 -21.91 13.82
N SER A 533 -7.76 -23.14 14.29
CA SER A 533 -8.18 -23.56 15.64
C SER A 533 -7.57 -22.68 16.73
N PHE A 534 -6.26 -22.41 16.65
CA PHE A 534 -5.58 -21.52 17.58
C PHE A 534 -6.23 -20.12 17.64
N ARG A 535 -6.44 -19.50 16.46
CA ARG A 535 -7.02 -18.15 16.34
C ARG A 535 -8.46 -18.04 16.84
N GLN A 536 -9.30 -19.02 16.53
CA GLN A 536 -10.70 -19.00 16.99
C GLN A 536 -10.83 -19.13 18.51
N ASN A 537 -9.85 -19.77 19.15
CA ASN A 537 -9.84 -19.99 20.59
C ASN A 537 -9.23 -18.81 21.38
N ILE A 538 -8.47 -17.94 20.72
CA ILE A 538 -7.80 -16.76 21.29
C ILE A 538 -8.05 -15.59 20.34
N TYR A 539 -9.20 -14.93 20.51
CA TYR A 539 -9.63 -13.88 19.59
C TYR A 539 -9.38 -12.49 20.16
N PHE A 540 -8.37 -11.82 19.62
CA PHE A 540 -8.18 -10.38 19.59
C PHE A 540 -7.28 -10.05 18.39
N GLU A 541 -7.45 -8.87 17.78
CA GLU A 541 -6.44 -8.37 16.85
C GLU A 541 -5.21 -7.96 17.67
N ASP A 542 -4.02 -8.34 17.22
CA ASP A 542 -2.80 -8.15 18.01
C ASP A 542 -1.63 -7.54 17.25
N HIS A 543 -1.91 -6.99 16.06
CA HIS A 543 -0.88 -6.56 15.14
C HIS A 543 -1.06 -5.08 14.77
N ARG A 544 0.02 -4.31 14.81
CA ARG A 544 0.06 -2.92 14.36
C ARG A 544 0.15 -2.82 12.84
N LEU A 545 -0.50 -1.82 12.25
CA LEU A 545 -0.36 -1.51 10.83
C LEU A 545 1.05 -1.02 10.46
N PRO A 546 1.53 -1.27 9.23
CA PRO A 546 2.81 -0.73 8.77
C PRO A 546 2.92 0.79 8.86
N GLN A 547 4.05 1.21 9.40
CA GLN A 547 4.43 2.60 9.60
C GLN A 547 5.23 3.10 8.38
N PRO A 548 5.21 4.41 8.10
CA PRO A 548 5.96 4.95 6.96
C PRO A 548 7.46 4.68 7.05
N LEU A 549 8.09 4.34 5.92
CA LEU A 549 9.53 4.06 5.88
C LEU A 549 10.38 5.33 6.07
N TYR A 550 9.85 6.49 5.67
CA TYR A 550 10.56 7.78 5.62
C TYR A 550 11.88 7.67 4.86
N THR A 551 13.00 8.00 5.50
CA THR A 551 14.34 8.01 4.89
C THR A 551 15.15 6.76 5.20
N ARG A 552 14.56 5.74 5.82
CA ARG A 552 15.26 4.52 6.20
C ARG A 552 15.57 3.66 4.98
N ASP A 553 16.79 3.15 4.94
CA ASP A 553 17.16 2.12 3.99
C ASP A 553 16.76 0.74 4.53
N ILE A 554 16.24 -0.11 3.65
CA ILE A 554 16.04 -1.53 3.91
C ILE A 554 17.12 -2.27 3.13
N TYR A 555 17.92 -3.07 3.82
CA TYR A 555 18.91 -3.92 3.18
C TYR A 555 18.36 -5.34 3.00
N ARG A 556 18.80 -6.05 1.96
CA ARG A 556 18.55 -7.48 1.77
C ARG A 556 19.84 -8.27 1.70
N ASN A 557 19.87 -9.44 2.35
CA ASN A 557 21.00 -10.36 2.37
C ASN A 557 20.86 -11.52 1.38
N PHE A 558 20.23 -11.29 0.24
CA PHE A 558 20.08 -12.30 -0.80
C PHE A 558 20.09 -11.63 -2.16
N PHE A 559 20.68 -12.30 -3.15
CA PHE A 559 20.75 -11.78 -4.50
C PHE A 559 19.43 -12.03 -5.24
N ASN A 560 18.99 -11.04 -6.01
CA ASN A 560 17.87 -11.18 -6.92
C ASN A 560 18.15 -10.28 -8.13
N GLU A 561 18.40 -10.88 -9.29
CA GLU A 561 18.84 -10.18 -10.50
C GLU A 561 17.83 -9.13 -10.95
N THR A 562 16.53 -9.44 -10.91
CA THR A 562 15.46 -8.53 -11.34
C THR A 562 15.23 -7.35 -10.38
N LEU A 563 15.51 -7.53 -9.08
CA LEU A 563 15.41 -6.44 -8.10
C LEU A 563 16.66 -5.57 -8.03
N SER A 564 17.82 -6.10 -8.45
CA SER A 564 19.09 -5.36 -8.42
C SER A 564 19.23 -4.34 -9.57
N SER A 565 18.35 -4.42 -10.56
CA SER A 565 18.27 -3.50 -11.71
C SER A 565 17.22 -2.40 -11.55
N ILE A 566 16.40 -2.42 -10.49
CA ILE A 566 15.36 -1.41 -10.28
C ILE A 566 16.00 -0.15 -9.67
N SER A 567 15.81 0.99 -10.32
CA SER A 567 16.35 2.27 -9.85
C SER A 567 15.64 2.74 -8.57
N ASP A 568 16.40 3.30 -7.62
CA ASP A 568 15.94 3.89 -6.34
C ASP A 568 14.71 4.85 -6.45
N TYR A 569 14.42 5.37 -7.64
CA TYR A 569 13.36 6.35 -7.91
C TYR A 569 11.94 5.78 -7.98
N GLN A 570 11.78 4.45 -7.96
CA GLN A 570 10.46 3.79 -7.79
C GLN A 570 10.03 3.72 -6.31
N CYS A 571 10.90 4.12 -5.40
CA CYS A 571 10.72 4.02 -3.95
C CYS A 571 10.33 5.38 -3.35
N CYS A 572 9.77 5.36 -2.13
CA CYS A 572 9.30 6.58 -1.48
C CYS A 572 10.40 7.66 -1.49
N PRO A 573 10.07 8.93 -1.80
CA PRO A 573 11.09 9.96 -1.93
C PRO A 573 11.93 10.06 -0.66
N LYS A 574 13.25 9.77 -0.75
CA LYS A 574 14.19 9.80 0.39
C LYS A 574 14.40 11.20 1.00
N LYS A 575 13.73 12.25 0.49
CA LYS A 575 13.84 13.62 0.98
C LYS A 575 12.55 14.00 1.69
N TYR A 576 12.61 14.19 3.00
CA TYR A 576 12.09 15.35 3.78
C TYR A 576 12.16 15.04 5.29
N ALA A 577 13.35 14.67 5.80
CA ALA A 577 13.62 14.68 7.25
C ALA A 577 14.23 16.01 7.73
N ASN A 578 14.69 16.89 6.81
CA ASN A 578 15.44 18.11 7.16
C ASN A 578 14.70 19.43 6.94
N SER A 579 13.43 19.44 6.54
CA SER A 579 12.60 20.66 6.60
C SER A 579 11.65 20.56 7.78
N SER A 580 12.22 20.85 8.94
CA SER A 580 11.59 21.19 10.20
C SER A 580 10.09 21.55 10.15
N MET A 581 9.32 20.89 11.01
CA MET A 581 8.09 21.39 11.65
C MET A 581 8.31 22.71 12.45
N ASN A 582 9.44 23.41 12.28
CA ASN A 582 9.72 24.71 12.92
C ASN A 582 9.33 25.92 12.04
N GLY A 583 8.60 25.71 10.94
CA GLY A 583 8.23 26.78 9.99
C GLY A 583 6.77 27.27 10.04
N VAL A 584 5.86 26.64 10.78
CA VAL A 584 4.40 26.92 10.69
C VAL A 584 3.80 27.39 12.03
N ILE A 585 4.59 28.10 12.86
CA ILE A 585 4.06 28.81 14.05
C ILE A 585 4.42 30.32 14.04
N SER A 586 5.13 30.86 13.04
CA SER A 586 5.58 32.27 13.08
C SER A 586 5.13 33.20 11.94
N SER A 587 3.98 32.97 11.30
CA SER A 587 3.40 33.98 10.40
C SER A 587 1.88 34.21 10.55
N PHE A 588 1.34 33.97 11.74
CA PHE A 588 0.07 34.57 12.16
C PHE A 588 0.37 35.80 13.02
N ASN A 589 0.68 36.92 12.35
CA ASN A 589 0.45 38.31 12.80
C ASN A 589 1.13 39.29 11.84
N LYS A 590 0.47 39.60 10.73
CA LYS A 590 0.28 40.95 10.17
C LYS A 590 -0.58 40.92 8.92
#